data_AF-A0A1V4YSA3-F1
#
_entry.id   AF-A0A1V4YSA3-F1
#
_cell.length_a   1.000
_cell.length_b   1.000
_cell.length_c   1.000
_cell.angle_alpha   90.00
_cell.angle_beta   90.00
_cell.angle_gamma   90.00
#
_symmetry.space_group_name_H-M   'P 1'
#
loop_
_entity.id
_entity.type
_entity.pdbx_description
1 polymer ?
#
loop_
_entity_poly.entity_id
_entity_poly.type
_entity_poly.pdbx_seq_one_letter_code
_entity_poly.pdbx_strand_id
1 'polypeptide(L)'
;MPEKGKEILKDDIERLYKEKDGLEEQLRKLDQGKIEKLQNLNQELEKRAEWLDKERIKVTRERDNLNRQVKNFRGKKWLNALKMISALAILDLVIIPLLITLLHIPVEWLFITIGIVTFFGILLIANYMSGTSPFDTGEVRKALTGSFIIIYFAFVPLITFGNISLASAEPIKTIITNFTWIVGAIVIFYFGSRAVEEYIKSKN
;
A
#
# COMPACT_ATOMS: atom_id res chain seq x y z
N MET A 1 -63.77 75.69 9.80
CA MET A 1 -63.03 74.94 8.75
C MET A 1 -63.82 75.06 7.45
N PRO A 2 -63.22 75.56 6.35
CA PRO A 2 -63.93 75.73 5.07
C PRO A 2 -64.21 74.36 4.41
N GLU A 3 -65.40 74.19 3.82
CA GLU A 3 -65.86 72.90 3.25
C GLU A 3 -64.90 72.29 2.21
N LYS A 4 -64.21 73.13 1.42
CA LYS A 4 -63.18 72.72 0.44
C LYS A 4 -62.07 71.85 1.05
N GLY A 5 -61.71 72.07 2.32
CA GLY A 5 -60.65 71.31 2.98
C GLY A 5 -61.06 69.87 3.32
N LYS A 6 -62.35 69.60 3.51
CA LYS A 6 -62.87 68.25 3.81
C LYS A 6 -62.95 67.36 2.56
N GLU A 7 -63.17 67.96 1.40
CA GLU A 7 -63.25 67.26 0.12
C GLU A 7 -61.87 66.75 -0.32
N ILE A 8 -60.84 67.61 -0.21
CA ILE A 8 -59.44 67.25 -0.50
C ILE A 8 -58.97 66.12 0.43
N LEU A 9 -59.30 66.21 1.71
CA LEU A 9 -58.99 65.18 2.70
C LEU A 9 -59.65 63.83 2.40
N LYS A 10 -60.87 63.82 1.85
CA LYS A 10 -61.53 62.58 1.44
C LYS A 10 -60.85 61.95 0.23
N ASP A 11 -60.45 62.75 -0.75
CA ASP A 11 -59.78 62.27 -1.96
C ASP A 11 -58.39 61.70 -1.65
N ASP A 12 -57.63 62.37 -0.77
CA ASP A 12 -56.35 61.87 -0.25
C ASP A 12 -56.52 60.55 0.53
N ILE A 13 -57.55 60.44 1.37
CA ILE A 13 -57.86 59.20 2.10
C ILE A 13 -58.19 58.08 1.11
N GLU A 14 -59.03 58.33 0.10
CA GLU A 14 -59.40 57.32 -0.89
C GLU A 14 -58.20 56.88 -1.74
N ARG A 15 -57.31 57.81 -2.09
CA ARG A 15 -56.06 57.50 -2.78
C ARG A 15 -55.14 56.63 -1.91
N LEU A 16 -54.99 56.95 -0.64
CA LEU A 16 -54.20 56.17 0.31
C LEU A 16 -54.78 54.76 0.50
N TYR A 17 -56.10 54.60 0.51
CA TYR A 17 -56.73 53.28 0.53
C TYR A 17 -56.42 52.48 -0.73
N LYS A 18 -56.52 53.09 -1.93
CA LYS A 18 -56.15 52.43 -3.19
C LYS A 18 -54.67 52.05 -3.26
N GLU A 19 -53.78 52.92 -2.76
CA GLU A 19 -52.34 52.62 -2.69
C GLU A 19 -52.05 51.48 -1.70
N LYS A 20 -52.71 51.48 -0.53
CA LYS A 20 -52.61 50.40 0.45
C LYS A 20 -53.06 49.05 -0.16
N ASP A 21 -54.23 49.01 -0.78
CA ASP A 21 -54.76 47.79 -1.40
C ASP A 21 -53.84 47.29 -2.53
N GLY A 22 -53.29 48.22 -3.32
CA GLY A 22 -52.30 47.90 -4.36
C GLY A 22 -51.00 47.33 -3.80
N LEU A 23 -50.50 47.87 -2.69
CA LEU A 23 -49.32 47.36 -1.99
C LEU A 23 -49.58 45.99 -1.34
N GLU A 24 -50.74 45.76 -0.72
CA GLU A 24 -51.12 44.46 -0.17
C GLU A 24 -51.13 43.38 -1.26
N GLU A 25 -51.65 43.68 -2.44
CA GLU A 25 -51.67 42.74 -3.57
C GLU A 25 -50.26 42.43 -4.09
N GLN A 26 -49.38 43.43 -4.18
CA GLN A 26 -47.98 43.23 -4.56
C GLN A 26 -47.23 42.37 -3.53
N LEU A 27 -47.47 42.62 -2.25
CA LEU A 27 -46.85 41.87 -1.15
C LEU A 27 -47.27 40.40 -1.21
N ARG A 28 -48.57 40.13 -1.41
CA ARG A 28 -49.12 38.78 -1.56
C ARG A 28 -48.50 38.03 -2.76
N LYS A 29 -48.38 38.69 -3.92
CA LYS A 29 -47.75 38.09 -5.12
C LYS A 29 -46.27 37.80 -4.89
N LEU A 30 -45.56 38.70 -4.20
CA LEU A 30 -44.15 38.51 -3.87
C LEU A 30 -43.95 37.33 -2.91
N ASP A 31 -44.79 37.20 -1.90
CA ASP A 31 -44.73 36.10 -0.93
C ASP A 31 -45.04 34.76 -1.58
N GLN A 32 -46.07 34.70 -2.44
CA GLN A 32 -46.36 33.50 -3.23
C GLN A 32 -45.17 33.11 -4.13
N GLY A 33 -44.59 34.08 -4.84
CA GLY A 33 -43.42 33.83 -5.70
C GLY A 33 -42.17 33.39 -4.93
N LYS A 34 -41.98 33.87 -3.69
CA LYS A 34 -40.89 33.40 -2.81
C LYS A 34 -41.13 31.97 -2.34
N ILE A 35 -42.36 31.64 -1.93
CA ILE A 35 -42.72 30.30 -1.47
C ILE A 35 -42.50 29.28 -2.59
N GLU A 36 -42.96 29.57 -3.80
CA GLU A 36 -42.79 28.68 -4.96
C GLU A 36 -41.30 28.46 -5.30
N LYS A 37 -40.49 29.54 -5.29
CA LYS A 37 -39.04 29.42 -5.51
C LYS A 37 -38.36 28.55 -4.45
N LEU A 38 -38.73 28.71 -3.18
CA LEU A 38 -38.18 27.91 -2.09
C LEU A 38 -38.58 26.45 -2.20
N GLN A 39 -39.82 26.15 -2.60
CA GLN A 39 -40.27 24.79 -2.86
C GLN A 39 -39.50 24.13 -4.00
N ASN A 40 -39.31 24.84 -5.11
CA ASN A 40 -38.54 24.33 -6.26
C ASN A 40 -37.06 24.09 -5.89
N LEU A 41 -36.43 25.02 -5.14
CA LEU A 41 -35.06 24.85 -4.65
C LEU A 41 -34.92 23.66 -3.71
N ASN A 42 -35.85 23.47 -2.77
CA ASN A 42 -35.84 22.32 -1.87
C ASN A 42 -35.97 21.00 -2.64
N GLN A 43 -36.89 20.93 -3.61
CA GLN A 43 -37.04 19.73 -4.44
C GLN A 43 -35.78 19.43 -5.27
N GLU A 44 -35.11 20.46 -5.79
CA GLU A 44 -33.84 20.27 -6.51
C GLU A 44 -32.73 19.78 -5.58
N LEU A 45 -32.64 20.33 -4.37
CA LEU A 45 -31.68 19.91 -3.35
C LEU A 45 -31.92 18.47 -2.90
N GLU A 46 -33.17 18.06 -2.70
CA GLU A 46 -33.51 16.66 -2.38
C GLU A 46 -33.07 15.71 -3.50
N LYS A 47 -33.36 16.03 -4.76
CA LYS A 47 -32.91 15.22 -5.91
C LYS A 47 -31.38 15.13 -6.00
N ARG A 48 -30.68 16.24 -5.75
CA ARG A 48 -29.21 16.25 -5.73
C ARG A 48 -28.65 15.43 -4.57
N ALA A 49 -29.27 15.50 -3.39
CA ALA A 49 -28.87 14.70 -2.23
C ALA A 49 -29.04 13.19 -2.49
N GLU A 50 -30.19 12.78 -3.05
CA GLU A 50 -30.43 11.39 -3.45
C GLU A 50 -29.43 10.90 -4.50
N TRP A 51 -29.12 11.75 -5.49
CA TRP A 51 -28.16 11.41 -6.53
C TRP A 51 -26.76 11.22 -5.95
N LEU A 52 -26.32 12.12 -5.07
CA LEU A 52 -25.04 12.03 -4.37
C LEU A 52 -24.95 10.79 -3.47
N ASP A 53 -26.04 10.41 -2.81
CA ASP A 53 -26.05 9.21 -1.97
C ASP A 53 -25.95 7.92 -2.80
N LYS A 54 -26.67 7.86 -3.93
CA LYS A 54 -26.54 6.76 -4.91
C LYS A 54 -25.11 6.66 -5.45
N GLU A 55 -24.48 7.78 -5.76
CA GLU A 55 -23.11 7.81 -6.25
C GLU A 55 -22.11 7.36 -5.18
N ARG A 56 -22.25 7.84 -3.94
CA ARG A 56 -21.45 7.35 -2.79
C ARG A 56 -21.56 5.85 -2.60
N ILE A 57 -22.78 5.30 -2.66
CA ILE A 57 -23.02 3.86 -2.53
C ILE A 57 -22.34 3.10 -3.66
N LYS A 58 -22.44 3.57 -4.90
CA LYS A 58 -21.80 2.95 -6.06
C LYS A 58 -20.27 2.94 -5.92
N VAL A 59 -19.68 4.09 -5.59
CA VAL A 59 -18.23 4.23 -5.36
C VAL A 59 -17.76 3.30 -4.23
N THR A 60 -18.53 3.20 -3.15
CA THR A 60 -18.18 2.32 -2.02
C THR A 60 -18.21 0.84 -2.44
N ARG A 61 -19.22 0.42 -3.21
CA ARG A 61 -19.31 -0.96 -3.74
C ARG A 61 -18.18 -1.29 -4.71
N GLU A 62 -17.83 -0.37 -5.61
CA GLU A 62 -16.71 -0.56 -6.54
C GLU A 62 -15.39 -0.68 -5.78
N ARG A 63 -15.16 0.17 -4.78
CA ARG A 63 -13.99 0.08 -3.89
C ARG A 63 -13.93 -1.26 -3.17
N ASP A 64 -15.03 -1.75 -2.63
CA ASP A 64 -15.06 -3.05 -1.93
C ASP A 64 -14.83 -4.22 -2.87
N ASN A 65 -15.39 -4.18 -4.08
CA ASN A 65 -15.13 -5.19 -5.11
C ASN A 65 -13.66 -5.21 -5.54
N LEU A 66 -13.06 -4.05 -5.75
CA LEU A 66 -11.63 -3.92 -6.04
C LEU A 66 -10.78 -4.45 -4.88
N ASN A 67 -11.10 -4.09 -3.64
CA ASN A 67 -10.41 -4.56 -2.46
C ASN A 67 -10.46 -6.09 -2.33
N ARG A 68 -11.62 -6.71 -2.61
CA ARG A 68 -11.77 -8.18 -2.61
C ARG A 68 -10.92 -8.83 -3.70
N GLN A 69 -10.91 -8.28 -4.91
CA GLN A 69 -10.08 -8.77 -6.02
C GLN A 69 -8.59 -8.68 -5.68
N VAL A 70 -8.13 -7.53 -5.18
CA VAL A 70 -6.74 -7.31 -4.78
C VAL A 70 -6.34 -8.25 -3.65
N LYS A 71 -7.19 -8.43 -2.62
CA LYS A 71 -6.92 -9.31 -1.48
C LYS A 71 -6.80 -10.78 -1.91
N ASN A 72 -7.73 -11.26 -2.74
CA ASN A 72 -7.71 -12.65 -3.22
C ASN A 72 -6.49 -12.90 -4.13
N PHE A 73 -6.15 -11.94 -5.00
CA PHE A 73 -4.99 -12.02 -5.87
C PHE A 73 -3.68 -12.04 -5.05
N ARG A 74 -3.55 -11.15 -4.07
CA ARG A 74 -2.38 -11.12 -3.15
C ARG A 74 -2.28 -12.39 -2.31
N GLY A 75 -3.40 -12.89 -1.78
CA GLY A 75 -3.42 -14.12 -0.98
C GLY A 75 -2.97 -15.35 -1.77
N LYS A 76 -3.44 -15.49 -3.01
CA LYS A 76 -3.03 -16.59 -3.90
C LYS A 76 -1.55 -16.51 -4.27
N LYS A 77 -1.03 -15.31 -4.55
CA LYS A 77 0.41 -15.08 -4.77
C LYS A 77 1.24 -15.46 -3.54
N TRP A 78 0.82 -15.04 -2.35
CA TRP A 78 1.51 -15.36 -1.09
C TRP A 78 1.55 -16.86 -0.81
N LEU A 79 0.44 -17.57 -1.00
CA LEU A 79 0.40 -19.03 -0.83
C LEU A 79 1.36 -19.74 -1.79
N ASN A 80 1.44 -19.29 -3.05
CA ASN A 80 2.38 -19.85 -4.01
C ASN A 80 3.84 -19.51 -3.67
N ALA A 81 4.12 -18.31 -3.18
CA ALA A 81 5.44 -17.94 -2.71
C ALA A 81 5.87 -18.81 -1.51
N LEU A 82 4.97 -19.11 -0.57
CA LEU A 82 5.26 -20.05 0.52
C LEU A 82 5.56 -21.47 0.02
N LYS A 83 4.86 -21.94 -1.01
CA LYS A 83 5.19 -23.22 -1.68
C LYS A 83 6.58 -23.19 -2.32
N MET A 84 6.97 -22.07 -2.94
CA MET A 84 8.31 -21.90 -3.50
C MET A 84 9.40 -21.87 -2.41
N ILE A 85 9.16 -21.16 -1.30
CA ILE A 85 10.08 -21.10 -0.16
C ILE A 85 10.25 -22.49 0.47
N SER A 86 9.16 -23.23 0.68
CA SER A 86 9.23 -24.59 1.21
C SER A 86 9.94 -25.56 0.26
N ALA A 87 9.72 -25.45 -1.05
CA ALA A 87 10.47 -26.21 -2.04
C ALA A 87 11.98 -25.88 -2.00
N LEU A 88 12.34 -24.59 -1.86
CA LEU A 88 13.73 -24.16 -1.72
C LEU A 88 14.37 -24.72 -0.45
N ALA A 89 13.66 -24.70 0.68
CA ALA A 89 14.15 -25.27 1.93
C ALA A 89 14.37 -26.79 1.85
N ILE A 90 13.48 -27.52 1.17
CA ILE A 90 13.65 -28.96 0.92
C ILE A 90 14.86 -29.22 0.02
N LEU A 91 15.04 -28.38 -1.01
CA LEU A 91 16.19 -28.45 -1.91
C LEU A 91 17.51 -28.27 -1.12
N ASP A 92 17.59 -27.24 -0.28
CA ASP A 92 18.81 -26.89 0.45
C ASP A 92 19.13 -27.85 1.62
N LEU A 93 18.11 -28.35 2.33
CA LEU A 93 18.33 -29.18 3.53
C LEU A 93 18.33 -30.70 3.26
N VAL A 94 17.71 -31.15 2.18
CA VAL A 94 17.55 -32.58 1.90
C VAL A 94 18.25 -32.96 0.61
N ILE A 95 17.91 -32.31 -0.50
CA ILE A 95 18.36 -32.75 -1.83
C ILE A 95 19.85 -32.47 -2.03
N ILE A 96 20.33 -31.26 -1.71
CA ILE A 96 21.75 -30.91 -1.87
C ILE A 96 22.66 -31.77 -0.96
N PRO A 97 22.39 -31.94 0.34
CA PRO A 97 23.19 -32.83 1.19
C PRO A 97 23.14 -34.29 0.74
N LEU A 98 21.99 -34.77 0.27
CA LEU A 98 21.85 -36.14 -0.26
C LEU A 98 22.68 -36.34 -1.54
N LEU A 99 22.68 -35.37 -2.47
CA LEU A 99 23.49 -35.43 -3.69
C LEU A 99 24.99 -35.44 -3.37
N ILE A 100 25.43 -34.61 -2.43
CA ILE A 100 26.84 -34.53 -2.02
C ILE A 100 27.31 -35.84 -1.39
N THR A 101 26.49 -36.43 -0.50
CA THR A 101 26.82 -37.72 0.12
C THR A 101 26.79 -38.88 -0.88
N LEU A 102 25.82 -38.89 -1.80
CA LEU A 102 25.73 -39.91 -2.86
C LEU A 102 26.90 -39.85 -3.84
N LEU A 103 27.30 -38.65 -4.26
CA LEU A 103 28.39 -38.42 -5.21
C LEU A 103 29.78 -38.37 -4.56
N HIS A 104 29.87 -38.53 -3.23
CA HIS A 104 31.10 -38.42 -2.45
C HIS A 104 31.87 -37.11 -2.71
N ILE A 105 31.13 -36.02 -2.92
CA ILE A 105 31.72 -34.69 -3.14
C ILE A 105 32.25 -34.16 -1.79
N PRO A 106 33.40 -33.45 -1.77
CA PRO A 106 33.91 -32.83 -0.56
C PRO A 106 32.88 -31.88 0.08
N VAL A 107 32.73 -31.95 1.40
CA VAL A 107 31.67 -31.24 2.16
C VAL A 107 31.79 -29.73 2.03
N GLU A 108 32.96 -29.21 1.68
CA GLU A 108 33.22 -27.78 1.45
C GLU A 108 32.35 -27.20 0.32
N TRP A 109 31.99 -28.02 -0.68
CA TRP A 109 31.13 -27.61 -1.80
C TRP A 109 29.67 -27.40 -1.39
N LEU A 110 29.27 -27.89 -0.21
CA LEU A 110 27.90 -27.78 0.29
C LEU A 110 27.49 -26.32 0.45
N PHE A 111 28.32 -25.49 1.08
CA PHE A 111 27.98 -24.10 1.35
C PHE A 111 27.95 -23.25 0.08
N ILE A 112 28.82 -23.54 -0.89
CA ILE A 112 28.85 -22.86 -2.18
C ILE A 112 27.56 -23.17 -2.96
N THR A 113 27.19 -24.45 -3.01
CA THR A 113 26.01 -24.90 -3.76
C THR A 113 24.73 -24.36 -3.15
N ILE A 114 24.57 -24.49 -1.82
CA ILE A 114 23.44 -23.90 -1.09
C ILE A 114 23.41 -22.40 -1.34
N GLY A 115 24.53 -21.70 -1.24
CA GLY A 115 24.54 -20.25 -1.41
C GLY A 115 24.07 -19.77 -2.80
N ILE A 116 24.51 -20.45 -3.85
CA ILE A 116 24.06 -20.16 -5.22
C ILE A 116 22.57 -20.45 -5.38
N VAL A 117 22.12 -21.62 -4.91
CA VAL A 117 20.72 -22.06 -5.01
C VAL A 117 19.80 -21.14 -4.21
N THR A 118 20.15 -20.81 -2.97
CA THR A 118 19.41 -19.87 -2.13
C THR A 118 19.37 -18.48 -2.76
N PHE A 119 20.46 -17.98 -3.35
CA PHE A 119 20.46 -16.68 -4.03
C PHE A 119 19.47 -16.63 -5.19
N PHE A 120 19.57 -17.57 -6.13
CA PHE A 120 18.65 -17.61 -7.27
C PHE A 120 17.22 -17.94 -6.85
N GLY A 121 17.04 -18.78 -5.84
CA GLY A 121 15.74 -19.09 -5.24
C GLY A 121 15.06 -17.85 -4.68
N ILE A 122 15.75 -17.06 -3.85
CA ILE A 122 15.21 -15.81 -3.30
C ILE A 122 14.96 -14.79 -4.42
N LEU A 123 15.85 -14.69 -5.42
CA LEU A 123 15.67 -13.79 -6.55
C LEU A 123 14.39 -14.11 -7.35
N LEU A 124 14.15 -15.41 -7.64
CA LEU A 124 12.94 -15.87 -8.32
C LEU A 124 11.67 -15.60 -7.49
N ILE A 125 11.73 -15.85 -6.18
CA ILE A 125 10.60 -15.59 -5.27
C ILE A 125 10.31 -14.08 -5.18
N ALA A 126 11.35 -13.26 -5.07
CA ALA A 126 11.23 -11.80 -5.02
C ALA A 126 10.59 -11.26 -6.30
N ASN A 127 11.06 -11.72 -7.47
CA ASN A 127 10.51 -11.32 -8.75
C ASN A 127 9.05 -11.77 -8.93
N TYR A 128 8.73 -13.01 -8.58
CA TYR A 128 7.36 -13.55 -8.60
C TYR A 128 6.40 -12.70 -7.74
N MET A 129 6.88 -12.27 -6.57
CA MET A 129 6.11 -11.47 -5.63
C MET A 129 5.90 -10.03 -6.09
N SER A 130 6.93 -9.38 -6.64
CA SER A 130 6.82 -8.02 -7.15
C SER A 130 5.99 -7.95 -8.43
N GLY A 131 5.99 -9.01 -9.25
CA GLY A 131 5.25 -9.03 -10.52
C GLY A 131 5.77 -8.02 -11.55
N THR A 132 6.96 -7.47 -11.32
CA THR A 132 7.67 -6.54 -12.20
C THR A 132 8.77 -7.31 -12.92
N SER A 133 8.74 -7.27 -14.25
CA SER A 133 9.85 -7.69 -15.11
C SER A 133 10.33 -6.44 -15.83
N PRO A 134 11.65 -6.14 -15.89
CA PRO A 134 12.82 -6.92 -15.46
C PRO A 134 13.12 -6.83 -13.94
N PHE A 135 14.10 -7.61 -13.46
CA PHE A 135 14.56 -7.59 -12.06
C PHE A 135 14.94 -6.18 -11.63
N ASP A 136 14.32 -5.70 -10.53
CA ASP A 136 14.73 -4.44 -9.91
C ASP A 136 16.05 -4.64 -9.15
N THR A 137 16.90 -3.62 -9.20
CA THR A 137 18.12 -3.51 -8.37
C THR A 137 17.85 -3.77 -6.88
N GLY A 138 16.66 -3.39 -6.40
CA GLY A 138 16.21 -3.68 -5.04
C GLY A 138 15.94 -5.16 -4.77
N GLU A 139 15.48 -5.93 -5.75
CA GLU A 139 15.26 -7.39 -5.64
C GLU A 139 16.58 -8.14 -5.59
N VAL A 140 17.51 -7.78 -6.47
CA VAL A 140 18.87 -8.37 -6.50
C VAL A 140 19.58 -8.14 -5.18
N ARG A 141 19.48 -6.92 -4.61
CA ARG A 141 20.08 -6.59 -3.32
C ARG A 141 19.49 -7.43 -2.18
N LYS A 142 18.17 -7.58 -2.14
CA LYS A 142 17.49 -8.41 -1.12
C LYS A 142 17.90 -9.89 -1.25
N ALA A 143 17.96 -10.41 -2.47
CA ALA A 143 18.39 -11.78 -2.73
C ALA A 143 19.83 -12.03 -2.30
N LEU A 144 20.73 -11.08 -2.60
CA LEU A 144 22.13 -11.13 -2.21
C LEU A 144 22.29 -11.08 -0.68
N THR A 145 21.68 -10.10 -0.02
CA THR A 145 21.76 -10.00 1.44
C THR A 145 21.12 -11.21 2.12
N GLY A 146 19.97 -11.66 1.63
CA GLY A 146 19.26 -12.82 2.18
C GLY A 146 20.07 -14.11 2.06
N SER A 147 20.68 -14.39 0.91
CA SER A 147 21.48 -15.62 0.74
C SER A 147 22.69 -15.63 1.66
N PHE A 148 23.45 -14.55 1.74
CA PHE A 148 24.62 -14.46 2.62
C PHE A 148 24.26 -14.63 4.09
N ILE A 149 23.14 -14.05 4.54
CA ILE A 149 22.65 -14.20 5.92
C ILE A 149 22.22 -15.64 6.20
N ILE A 150 21.48 -16.28 5.29
CA ILE A 150 21.03 -17.67 5.45
C ILE A 150 22.23 -18.62 5.52
N ILE A 151 23.18 -18.47 4.60
CA ILE A 151 24.42 -19.27 4.61
C ILE A 151 25.16 -19.04 5.92
N TYR A 152 25.27 -17.80 6.40
CA TYR A 152 25.92 -17.48 7.66
C TYR A 152 25.25 -18.18 8.85
N PHE A 153 23.93 -18.13 8.94
CA PHE A 153 23.17 -18.82 9.98
C PHE A 153 23.17 -20.35 9.85
N ALA A 154 23.40 -20.90 8.66
CA ALA A 154 23.61 -22.33 8.47
C ALA A 154 25.05 -22.76 8.83
N PHE A 155 26.03 -21.96 8.40
CA PHE A 155 27.45 -22.25 8.53
C PHE A 155 27.95 -22.13 9.97
N VAL A 156 27.63 -21.04 10.67
CA VAL A 156 28.18 -20.78 12.01
C VAL A 156 27.77 -21.86 13.03
N PRO A 157 26.49 -22.23 13.17
CA PRO A 157 26.11 -23.29 14.11
C PRO A 157 26.68 -24.66 13.72
N LEU A 158 26.75 -24.97 12.42
CA LEU A 158 27.27 -26.25 11.94
C LEU A 158 28.76 -26.40 12.25
N ILE A 159 29.55 -25.33 12.13
CA ILE A 159 30.98 -25.35 12.47
C ILE A 159 31.20 -25.26 13.99
N THR A 160 30.34 -24.54 14.72
CA THR A 160 30.51 -24.29 16.17
C THR A 160 30.03 -25.46 17.03
N PHE A 161 28.93 -26.10 16.63
CA PHE A 161 28.26 -27.17 17.39
C PHE A 161 28.22 -28.50 16.64
N GLY A 162 28.58 -28.54 15.36
CA GLY A 162 28.65 -29.80 14.64
C GLY A 162 29.79 -30.67 15.17
N ASN A 163 29.57 -31.98 15.22
CA ASN A 163 30.62 -33.00 15.47
C ASN A 163 31.69 -33.05 14.35
N ILE A 164 31.72 -32.06 13.46
CA ILE A 164 32.71 -31.93 12.41
C ILE A 164 33.92 -31.27 13.08
N SER A 165 34.94 -32.07 13.40
CA SER A 165 36.18 -31.65 14.07
C SER A 165 37.07 -30.80 13.15
N LEU A 166 36.50 -29.72 12.62
CA LEU A 166 37.10 -28.73 11.73
C LEU A 166 37.58 -27.49 12.50
N ALA A 167 37.07 -27.25 13.70
CA ALA A 167 37.29 -26.00 14.44
C ALA A 167 38.71 -25.84 15.04
N SER A 168 39.55 -26.87 15.02
CA SER A 168 40.90 -26.85 15.63
C SER A 168 42.03 -26.48 14.66
N ALA A 169 41.77 -26.36 13.36
CA ALA A 169 42.79 -25.94 12.38
C ALA A 169 42.76 -24.41 12.18
N GLU A 170 43.89 -23.73 12.37
CA GLU A 170 44.03 -22.27 12.20
C GLU A 170 43.42 -21.69 10.90
N PRO A 171 43.51 -22.36 9.73
CA PRO A 171 42.92 -21.86 8.48
C PRO A 171 41.39 -21.66 8.57
N ILE A 172 40.69 -22.50 9.32
CA ILE A 172 39.22 -22.50 9.38
C ILE A 172 38.72 -21.34 10.24
N LYS A 173 39.43 -21.02 11.32
CA LYS A 173 39.14 -19.83 12.15
C LYS A 173 39.27 -18.54 11.34
N THR A 174 40.27 -18.45 10.47
CA THR A 174 40.48 -17.31 9.57
C THR A 174 39.36 -17.19 8.54
N ILE A 175 38.92 -18.31 7.94
CA ILE A 175 37.78 -18.32 6.99
C ILE A 175 36.50 -17.84 7.66
N ILE A 176 36.17 -18.34 8.86
CA ILE A 176 34.98 -17.91 9.61
C ILE A 176 35.06 -16.41 9.88
N THR A 177 36.20 -15.92 10.37
CA THR A 177 36.38 -14.51 10.72
C THR A 177 36.19 -13.61 9.49
N ASN A 178 36.81 -13.95 8.37
CA ASN A 178 36.66 -13.21 7.11
C ASN A 178 35.21 -13.23 6.60
N PHE A 179 34.55 -14.39 6.68
CA PHE A 179 33.16 -14.51 6.27
C PHE A 179 32.22 -13.68 7.14
N THR A 180 32.41 -13.67 8.46
CA THR A 180 31.67 -12.79 9.39
C THR A 180 31.85 -11.32 9.03
N TRP A 181 33.07 -10.89 8.69
CA TRP A 181 33.34 -9.52 8.26
C TRP A 181 32.63 -9.17 6.94
N ILE A 182 32.64 -10.09 5.96
CA ILE A 182 31.94 -9.91 4.69
C ILE A 182 30.43 -9.77 4.92
N VAL A 183 29.83 -10.66 5.73
CA VAL A 183 28.41 -10.60 6.05
C VAL A 183 28.07 -9.31 6.80
N GLY A 184 28.90 -8.90 7.77
CA GLY A 184 28.75 -7.63 8.48
C GLY A 184 28.77 -6.42 7.53
N ALA A 185 29.71 -6.38 6.58
CA ALA A 185 29.79 -5.34 5.57
C ALA A 185 28.54 -5.31 4.68
N ILE A 186 28.06 -6.47 4.22
CA ILE A 186 26.83 -6.59 3.41
C ILE A 186 25.62 -6.05 4.17
N VAL A 187 25.49 -6.39 5.46
CA VAL A 187 24.38 -5.92 6.30
C VAL A 187 24.43 -4.40 6.48
N ILE A 188 25.60 -3.84 6.80
CA ILE A 188 25.77 -2.39 6.93
C ILE A 188 25.44 -1.69 5.61
N PHE A 189 25.94 -2.21 4.48
CA PHE A 189 25.66 -1.62 3.16
C PHE A 189 24.18 -1.71 2.79
N TYR A 190 23.53 -2.83 3.11
CA TYR A 190 22.09 -3.02 2.87
C TYR A 190 21.26 -1.97 3.59
N PHE A 191 21.47 -1.79 4.90
CA PHE A 191 20.73 -0.80 5.69
C PHE A 191 21.15 0.63 5.36
N GLY A 192 22.44 0.87 5.15
CA GLY A 192 22.98 2.19 4.82
C GLY A 192 22.46 2.72 3.49
N SER A 193 22.50 1.89 2.44
CA SER A 193 21.99 2.29 1.12
C SER A 193 20.49 2.58 1.14
N ARG A 194 19.71 1.80 1.93
CA ARG A 194 18.28 2.07 2.16
C ARG A 194 18.03 3.42 2.84
N ALA A 195 18.80 3.75 3.88
CA ALA A 195 18.67 5.02 4.58
C ALA A 195 19.00 6.22 3.67
N VAL A 196 20.03 6.08 2.82
CA VAL A 196 20.43 7.11 1.85
C VAL A 196 19.37 7.29 0.77
N GLU A 197 18.84 6.21 0.20
CA GLU A 197 17.76 6.28 -0.80
C GLU A 197 16.51 6.98 -0.26
N GLU A 198 16.12 6.67 0.97
CA GLU A 198 14.95 7.29 1.60
C GLU A 198 15.19 8.77 1.90
N TYR A 199 16.38 9.13 2.38
CA TYR A 199 16.76 10.53 2.62
C TYR A 199 16.71 11.36 1.33
N ILE A 200 17.24 10.83 0.22
CA ILE A 200 17.21 11.51 -1.08
C ILE A 200 15.76 11.69 -1.56
N LYS A 201 14.92 10.66 -1.43
CA LYS A 201 13.49 10.76 -1.79
C LYS A 201 12.70 11.74 -0.94
N SER A 202 13.09 11.96 0.32
CA SER A 202 12.41 12.92 1.19
C SER A 202 12.75 14.38 0.90
N LYS A 203 13.85 14.62 0.16
CA LYS A 203 14.37 15.95 -0.14
C LYS A 203 14.05 16.44 -1.56
N ASN A 204 13.71 15.52 -2.47
CA ASN A 204 13.14 15.81 -3.80
C ASN A 204 11.62 15.78 -3.75
#